data_AF-A0A1V4A8H6-F1
#
_entry.id   AF-A0A1V4A8H6-F1
#
_cell.length_a   1.000
_cell.length_b   1.000
_cell.length_c   1.000
_cell.angle_alpha   90.00
_cell.angle_beta   90.00
_cell.angle_gamma   90.00
#
_symmetry.space_group_name_H-M   'P 1'
#
loop_
_entity.id
_entity.type
_entity.pdbx_description
1 polymer ?
#
loop_
_entity_poly.entity_id
_entity_poly.type
_entity_poly.pdbx_seq_one_letter_code
_entity_poly.pdbx_strand_id
1 'polypeptide(L)'
;MTDSTDLFLVLCAALWGAATGAFLPRAAYRFAVGPDDPWRDTCPQGHAFTRAAGRSGRAEGRSARTTGSTGPATGIGRVTGWTGTATGWTGTATGWIGTATGWIGRARCGQCTPDMALHGPGAVRFSVATAAVCALLAAATGTRPELGVWLLLAPLAVLLVRTDFVVRRLPDVLTLPLAAAAALLLGVAALLPEHAGSWPTALLGGLALSAAYFVMFLISPDGMGFGDVKLALVLGVALGWYGWGTLFLGTFAGFLFGGLYGLGLVVLRGAGRRTAIPFGPFLLGGALVGLLIGAWAA
;
A
#
# COMPACT_ATOMS: atom_id res chain seq x y z
N MET A 1 30.51 -17.36 4.22
CA MET A 1 30.67 -17.03 2.80
C MET A 1 29.27 -17.03 2.22
N THR A 2 28.68 -15.85 2.01
CA THR A 2 27.49 -15.74 1.16
C THR A 2 27.93 -16.06 -0.26
N ASP A 3 27.30 -17.04 -0.89
CA ASP A 3 27.61 -17.39 -2.27
C ASP A 3 27.27 -16.21 -3.19
N SER A 4 27.96 -16.09 -4.32
CA SER A 4 27.72 -15.02 -5.30
C SER A 4 26.24 -14.95 -5.75
N THR A 5 25.56 -16.09 -5.71
CA THR A 5 24.11 -16.23 -5.94
C THR A 5 23.25 -15.54 -4.90
N ASP A 6 23.59 -15.64 -3.61
CA ASP A 6 22.84 -14.99 -2.53
C ASP A 6 22.96 -13.47 -2.62
N LEU A 7 24.18 -12.98 -2.91
CA LEU A 7 24.43 -11.57 -3.11
C LEU A 7 23.64 -11.04 -4.31
N PHE A 8 23.65 -11.77 -5.43
CA PHE A 8 22.88 -11.40 -6.61
C PHE A 8 21.37 -11.33 -6.30
N LEU A 9 20.84 -12.32 -5.59
CA LEU A 9 19.43 -12.37 -5.21
C LEU A 9 19.03 -11.21 -4.29
N VAL A 10 19.85 -10.88 -3.29
CA VAL A 10 19.63 -9.73 -2.40
C VAL A 10 19.66 -8.42 -3.19
N LEU A 11 20.58 -8.26 -4.15
CA LEU A 11 20.65 -7.07 -5.00
C LEU A 11 19.42 -6.96 -5.91
N CYS A 12 18.99 -8.05 -6.54
CA CYS A 12 17.76 -8.07 -7.35
C CYS A 12 16.53 -7.72 -6.51
N ALA A 13 16.42 -8.26 -5.29
CA ALA A 13 15.35 -7.95 -4.36
C ALA A 13 15.38 -6.48 -3.92
N ALA A 14 16.56 -5.92 -3.64
CA ALA A 14 16.73 -4.51 -3.31
C ALA A 14 16.31 -3.59 -4.46
N LEU A 15 16.71 -3.93 -5.69
CA LEU A 15 16.32 -3.19 -6.90
C LEU A 15 14.81 -3.27 -7.16
N TRP A 16 14.22 -4.45 -7.00
CA TRP A 16 12.77 -4.64 -7.06
C TRP A 16 12.05 -3.78 -6.01
N GLY A 17 12.54 -3.80 -4.76
CA GLY A 17 12.04 -2.96 -3.67
C GLY A 17 12.15 -1.48 -4.00
N ALA A 18 13.29 -1.02 -4.52
CA ALA A 18 13.50 0.38 -4.89
C ALA A 18 12.54 0.82 -6.02
N ALA A 19 12.39 -0.02 -7.04
CA ALA A 19 11.51 0.21 -8.18
C ALA A 19 10.04 0.28 -7.75
N THR A 20 9.54 -0.72 -7.03
CA THR A 20 8.17 -0.74 -6.50
C THR A 20 7.91 0.40 -5.52
N GLY A 21 8.88 0.71 -4.66
CA GLY A 21 8.84 1.84 -3.73
C GLY A 21 8.70 3.20 -4.41
N ALA A 22 9.15 3.35 -5.65
CA ALA A 22 9.03 4.59 -6.40
C ALA A 22 7.58 4.87 -6.86
N PHE A 23 6.71 3.85 -6.90
CA PHE A 23 5.28 3.97 -7.24
C PHE A 23 4.40 4.27 -6.02
N LEU A 24 4.88 3.98 -4.81
CA LEU A 24 4.13 4.15 -3.56
C LEU A 24 3.73 5.60 -3.20
N PRO A 25 4.52 6.66 -3.48
CA PRO A 25 4.20 8.01 -3.02
C PRO A 25 2.87 8.54 -3.57
N ARG A 26 2.54 8.19 -4.81
CA ARG A 26 1.28 8.57 -5.46
C ARG A 26 0.09 7.85 -4.82
N ALA A 27 0.20 6.55 -4.58
CA ALA A 27 -0.81 5.76 -3.88
C ALA A 27 -1.02 6.28 -2.45
N ALA A 28 0.07 6.51 -1.71
CA ALA A 28 0.03 7.03 -0.35
C ALA A 28 -0.65 8.40 -0.28
N TYR A 29 -0.41 9.28 -1.26
CA TYR A 29 -1.09 10.57 -1.33
C TYR A 29 -2.59 10.41 -1.63
N ARG A 30 -2.96 9.54 -2.57
CA ARG A 30 -4.37 9.31 -2.94
C ARG A 30 -5.21 8.74 -1.79
N PHE A 31 -4.60 7.87 -0.98
CA PHE A 31 -5.24 7.26 0.18
C PHE A 31 -5.15 8.11 1.46
N ALA A 32 -4.40 9.23 1.46
CA ALA A 32 -4.28 10.14 2.60
C ALA A 32 -5.49 11.08 2.75
N VAL A 33 -6.66 10.52 3.05
CA VAL A 33 -7.96 11.21 3.08
C VAL A 33 -8.74 10.85 4.35
N GLY A 34 -9.56 11.79 4.85
CA GLY A 34 -10.39 11.58 6.04
C GLY A 34 -11.48 10.50 5.84
N PRO A 35 -12.10 10.01 6.92
CA PRO A 35 -13.00 8.86 6.91
C PRO A 35 -14.26 9.03 6.05
N ASP A 36 -14.78 10.25 5.95
CA ASP A 36 -16.02 10.56 5.21
C ASP A 36 -15.74 11.15 3.82
N ASP A 37 -14.45 11.35 3.49
CA ASP A 37 -14.02 11.98 2.26
C ASP A 37 -13.65 10.90 1.21
N PRO A 38 -14.12 11.04 -0.04
CA PRO A 38 -13.72 10.13 -1.12
C PRO A 38 -12.22 10.27 -1.43
N TRP A 39 -11.61 9.20 -1.95
CA TRP A 39 -10.19 9.21 -2.32
C TRP A 39 -9.80 10.43 -3.16
N ARG A 40 -8.58 10.94 -2.95
CA ARG A 40 -8.08 12.13 -3.64
C ARG A 40 -7.87 11.85 -5.12
N ASP A 41 -8.89 12.15 -5.91
CA ASP A 41 -8.86 12.08 -7.37
C ASP A 41 -8.56 13.45 -8.01
N THR A 42 -8.63 14.50 -7.20
CA THR A 42 -8.34 15.89 -7.56
C THR A 42 -7.22 16.48 -6.70
N CYS A 43 -6.53 17.48 -7.22
CA CYS A 43 -5.60 18.29 -6.45
C CYS A 43 -6.38 19.25 -5.53
N PRO A 44 -5.71 19.89 -4.54
CA PRO A 44 -6.33 20.87 -3.66
C PRO A 44 -6.98 22.06 -4.40
N GLN A 45 -6.58 22.30 -5.66
CA GLN A 45 -7.12 23.32 -6.54
C GLN A 45 -8.29 22.82 -7.41
N GLY A 46 -8.79 21.59 -7.19
CA GLY A 46 -9.95 21.02 -7.90
C GLY A 46 -9.63 20.38 -9.26
N HIS A 47 -8.39 20.43 -9.73
CA HIS A 47 -7.99 19.81 -10.99
C HIS A 47 -7.91 18.29 -10.85
N ALA A 48 -8.47 17.55 -11.81
CA ALA A 48 -8.29 16.11 -11.87
C ALA A 48 -6.81 15.77 -12.09
N PHE A 49 -6.28 14.80 -11.33
CA PHE A 49 -4.97 14.26 -11.66
C PHE A 49 -5.04 13.62 -13.05
N THR A 50 -4.07 13.93 -13.91
CA THR A 50 -4.00 13.36 -15.26
C THR A 50 -4.03 11.83 -15.15
N ARG A 51 -5.16 11.22 -15.57
CA ARG A 51 -5.22 9.80 -15.90
C ARG A 51 -4.40 9.64 -17.18
N ALA A 52 -3.37 8.80 -17.14
CA ALA A 52 -2.64 8.41 -18.33
C ALA A 52 -3.53 7.49 -19.20
N ALA A 53 -4.48 8.08 -19.90
CA ALA A 53 -5.13 7.58 -21.12
C ALA A 53 -6.16 8.61 -21.57
N GLY A 54 -5.99 9.11 -22.79
CA GLY A 54 -6.86 10.10 -23.40
C GLY A 54 -8.33 9.68 -23.36
N ARG A 55 -9.13 10.50 -22.69
CA ARG A 55 -10.37 11.00 -23.24
C ARG A 55 -10.56 12.37 -22.63
N SER A 56 -10.50 13.39 -23.47
CA SER A 56 -11.05 14.70 -23.17
C SER A 56 -12.54 14.52 -22.87
N GLY A 57 -12.85 14.13 -21.64
CA GLY A 57 -14.16 14.34 -21.06
C GLY A 57 -14.33 15.84 -20.96
N ARG A 58 -14.92 16.41 -22.01
CA ARG A 58 -15.50 17.74 -22.04
C ARG A 58 -16.12 18.00 -20.67
N ALA A 59 -15.58 18.97 -19.95
CA ALA A 59 -16.17 19.46 -18.72
C ALA A 59 -17.49 20.11 -19.09
N GLU A 60 -18.57 19.32 -19.13
CA GLU A 60 -19.93 19.83 -19.02
C GLU A 60 -20.17 20.15 -17.54
N GLY A 61 -19.44 21.15 -17.04
CA GLY A 61 -19.71 21.79 -15.77
C GLY A 61 -20.92 22.70 -15.93
N ARG A 62 -22.10 22.09 -15.99
CA ARG A 62 -23.39 22.77 -15.91
C ARG A 62 -23.49 23.39 -14.52
N SER A 63 -23.09 24.66 -14.41
CA SER A 63 -23.40 25.51 -13.26
C SER A 63 -24.92 25.61 -13.17
N ALA A 64 -25.53 24.80 -12.30
CA ALA A 64 -26.89 25.03 -11.82
C ALA A 64 -26.89 26.30 -10.98
N ARG A 65 -26.97 27.45 -11.67
CA ARG A 65 -27.28 28.74 -11.07
C ARG A 65 -28.77 28.95 -11.34
N THR A 66 -29.58 28.65 -10.34
CA THR A 66 -31.00 29.02 -10.30
C THR A 66 -31.12 30.54 -10.23
N THR A 67 -31.39 31.17 -11.37
CA THR A 67 -32.01 32.50 -11.44
C THR A 67 -32.89 32.52 -12.69
N GLY A 68 -34.19 32.63 -12.48
CA GLY A 68 -35.17 32.69 -13.56
C GLY A 68 -35.07 34.00 -14.35
N SER A 69 -35.34 33.91 -15.65
CA SER A 69 -36.05 34.93 -16.42
C SER A 69 -36.35 34.40 -17.82
N THR A 70 -37.59 34.63 -18.24
CA THR A 70 -38.23 34.37 -19.53
C THR A 70 -37.59 35.08 -20.74
N GLY A 71 -37.59 34.44 -21.92
CA GLY A 71 -37.42 35.11 -23.23
C GLY A 71 -36.82 34.23 -24.34
N PRO A 72 -37.41 34.16 -25.57
CA PRO A 72 -36.97 33.24 -26.63
C PRO A 72 -36.16 33.93 -27.74
N ALA A 73 -35.16 33.26 -28.33
CA ALA A 73 -34.67 33.54 -29.69
C ALA A 73 -33.67 32.48 -30.22
N THR A 74 -34.10 31.81 -31.29
CA THR A 74 -33.38 31.35 -32.49
C THR A 74 -31.85 31.53 -32.59
N GLY A 75 -31.16 30.44 -32.98
CA GLY A 75 -29.78 30.48 -33.46
C GLY A 75 -29.25 29.12 -33.91
N ILE A 76 -29.64 28.69 -35.12
CA ILE A 76 -29.15 27.46 -35.77
C ILE A 76 -27.77 27.78 -36.38
N GLY A 77 -26.71 27.57 -35.61
CA GLY A 77 -25.31 27.76 -36.03
C GLY A 77 -24.68 26.46 -36.53
N ARG A 78 -24.72 26.26 -37.85
CA ARG A 78 -24.04 25.20 -38.60
C ARG A 78 -22.52 25.36 -38.47
N VAL A 79 -21.80 24.38 -37.90
CA VAL A 79 -20.33 24.29 -38.02
C VAL A 79 -19.99 23.11 -38.92
N THR A 80 -19.83 23.44 -40.20
CA THR A 80 -19.17 22.64 -41.23
C THR A 80 -17.66 22.64 -40.98
N GLY A 81 -17.02 21.47 -41.13
CA GLY A 81 -15.55 21.38 -41.20
C GLY A 81 -14.97 20.10 -40.62
N TRP A 82 -15.25 18.95 -41.25
CA TRP A 82 -14.50 17.71 -41.00
C TRP A 82 -13.60 17.49 -42.21
N THR A 83 -12.39 18.03 -42.17
CA THR A 83 -11.36 17.83 -43.19
C THR A 83 -9.99 17.65 -42.54
N GLY A 84 -9.43 16.46 -42.72
CA GLY A 84 -8.02 16.14 -42.49
C GLY A 84 -7.66 15.89 -41.01
N THR A 85 -6.86 14.89 -40.65
CA THR A 85 -5.97 14.04 -41.43
C THR A 85 -5.77 12.72 -40.69
N ALA A 86 -5.87 11.62 -41.44
CA ALA A 86 -5.30 10.36 -41.04
C ALA A 86 -3.79 10.55 -40.80
N THR A 87 -3.36 10.44 -39.55
CA THR A 87 -1.94 10.26 -39.22
C THR A 87 -1.81 9.19 -38.15
N GLY A 88 -1.20 8.08 -38.57
CA GLY A 88 -0.23 7.36 -37.75
C GLY A 88 -0.80 6.49 -36.63
N TRP A 89 -1.41 5.37 -37.01
CA TRP A 89 -1.51 4.15 -36.19
C TRP A 89 -0.14 3.43 -36.04
N THR A 90 0.95 4.20 -35.86
CA THR A 90 2.34 3.71 -35.74
C THR A 90 2.96 4.21 -34.44
N GLY A 91 2.31 3.92 -33.32
CA GLY A 91 2.75 4.35 -31.99
C GLY A 91 2.51 3.31 -30.90
N THR A 92 2.65 2.02 -31.21
CA THR A 92 2.37 0.93 -30.24
C THR A 92 3.58 0.43 -29.45
N ALA A 93 4.79 0.96 -29.66
CA ALA A 93 5.98 0.51 -28.93
C ALA A 93 6.51 1.51 -27.87
N THR A 94 6.23 2.81 -27.98
CA THR A 94 6.75 3.84 -27.05
C THR A 94 5.77 4.26 -25.95
N GLY A 95 4.50 3.82 -26.03
CA GLY A 95 3.45 4.17 -25.07
C GLY A 95 3.63 3.57 -23.66
N TRP A 96 4.37 2.46 -23.54
CA TRP A 96 4.59 1.79 -22.24
C TRP A 96 5.63 2.52 -21.37
N ILE A 97 6.63 3.16 -21.99
CA ILE A 97 7.67 3.91 -21.26
C ILE A 97 7.16 5.30 -20.83
N GLY A 98 6.29 5.92 -21.64
CA GLY A 98 5.62 7.19 -21.30
C GLY A 98 4.50 7.05 -20.26
N THR A 99 3.92 5.86 -20.09
CA THR A 99 2.92 5.60 -19.05
C THR A 99 3.56 5.28 -17.71
N ALA A 100 4.63 4.47 -17.65
CA ALA A 100 5.31 4.17 -16.38
C ALA A 100 5.89 5.42 -15.69
N THR A 101 6.42 6.37 -16.45
CA THR A 101 6.95 7.65 -15.92
C THR A 101 5.88 8.56 -15.29
N GLY A 102 4.59 8.38 -15.62
CA GLY A 102 3.48 9.07 -14.98
C GLY A 102 3.08 8.50 -13.61
N TRP A 103 3.50 7.27 -13.30
CA TRP A 103 3.19 6.56 -12.05
C TRP A 103 4.35 6.59 -11.05
N ILE A 104 5.57 6.89 -11.51
CA ILE A 104 6.77 6.98 -10.68
C ILE A 104 6.83 8.36 -10.01
N GLY A 105 6.94 8.36 -8.69
CA GLY A 105 7.13 9.57 -7.89
C GLY A 105 5.85 10.24 -7.40
N ARG A 106 5.90 11.56 -7.22
CA ARG A 106 4.80 12.35 -6.64
C ARG A 106 3.62 12.47 -7.60
N ALA A 107 2.42 12.61 -7.07
CA ALA A 107 1.24 12.91 -7.89
C ALA A 107 1.44 14.28 -8.57
N ARG A 108 1.43 14.33 -9.90
CA ARG A 108 1.59 15.56 -10.67
C ARG A 108 0.25 16.05 -11.20
N CYS A 109 -0.06 17.32 -10.97
CA CYS A 109 -1.15 18.02 -11.64
C CYS A 109 -0.62 18.69 -12.92
N GLY A 110 -1.24 18.43 -14.07
CA GLY A 110 -0.85 19.04 -15.34
C GLY A 110 -1.37 20.47 -15.56
N GLN A 111 -2.26 20.95 -14.69
CA GLN A 111 -2.92 22.25 -14.79
C GLN A 111 -2.44 23.27 -13.74
N CYS A 112 -1.63 22.83 -12.76
CA CYS A 112 -1.05 23.71 -11.75
C CYS A 112 0.31 24.25 -12.21
N THR A 113 0.71 25.39 -11.66
CA THR A 113 2.06 25.94 -11.85
C THR A 113 3.13 24.95 -11.38
N PRO A 114 4.37 25.00 -11.93
CA PRO A 114 5.43 24.04 -11.61
C PRO A 114 5.67 23.87 -10.11
N ASP A 115 5.54 24.96 -9.35
CA ASP A 115 5.78 25.02 -7.91
C ASP A 115 4.71 24.28 -7.09
N MET A 116 3.47 24.22 -7.63
CA MET A 116 2.32 23.54 -7.01
C MET A 116 1.94 22.25 -7.72
N ALA A 117 2.65 21.86 -8.78
CA ALA A 117 2.29 20.70 -9.58
C ALA A 117 2.48 19.37 -8.83
N LEU A 118 3.44 19.30 -7.89
CA LEU A 118 3.85 18.07 -7.23
C LEU A 118 3.18 17.90 -5.86
N HIS A 119 2.42 16.82 -5.70
CA HIS A 119 1.70 16.49 -4.49
C HIS A 119 2.16 15.15 -3.92
N GLY A 120 2.36 15.11 -2.61
CA GLY A 120 2.68 13.89 -1.88
C GLY A 120 4.12 13.81 -1.35
N PRO A 121 4.40 12.78 -0.54
CA PRO A 121 5.70 12.58 0.10
C PRO A 121 6.82 12.29 -0.90
N GLY A 122 8.08 12.54 -0.51
CA GLY A 122 9.25 12.25 -1.35
C GLY A 122 9.43 10.75 -1.61
N ALA A 123 9.71 10.39 -2.87
CA ALA A 123 9.85 9.00 -3.31
C ALA A 123 11.04 8.27 -2.68
N VAL A 124 12.12 9.01 -2.40
CA VAL A 124 13.37 8.46 -1.86
C VAL A 124 13.15 7.66 -0.57
N ARG A 125 12.35 8.17 0.37
CA ARG A 125 12.10 7.47 1.64
C ARG A 125 11.36 6.15 1.44
N PHE A 126 10.40 6.11 0.53
CA PHE A 126 9.68 4.88 0.21
C PHE A 126 10.60 3.88 -0.48
N SER A 127 11.31 4.31 -1.53
CA SER A 127 12.25 3.45 -2.26
C SER A 127 13.34 2.87 -1.35
N VAL A 128 13.91 3.66 -0.45
CA VAL A 128 14.93 3.17 0.51
C VAL A 128 14.31 2.20 1.50
N ALA A 129 13.12 2.50 2.06
CA ALA A 129 12.46 1.61 3.01
C ALA A 129 12.05 0.28 2.38
N THR A 130 11.43 0.29 1.20
CA THR A 130 11.06 -0.95 0.49
C THR A 130 12.27 -1.72 0.00
N ALA A 131 13.31 -1.06 -0.50
CA ALA A 131 14.55 -1.72 -0.87
C ALA A 131 15.19 -2.42 0.33
N ALA A 132 15.26 -1.76 1.49
CA ALA A 132 15.80 -2.35 2.71
C ALA A 132 14.96 -3.54 3.18
N VAL A 133 13.63 -3.42 3.23
CA VAL A 133 12.75 -4.53 3.63
C VAL A 133 12.87 -5.71 2.67
N CYS A 134 12.84 -5.48 1.36
CA CYS A 134 13.01 -6.55 0.38
C CYS A 134 14.39 -7.21 0.46
N ALA A 135 15.46 -6.43 0.65
CA ALA A 135 16.81 -6.96 0.82
C ALA A 135 16.95 -7.83 2.08
N LEU A 136 16.37 -7.38 3.20
CA LEU A 136 16.36 -8.14 4.46
C LEU A 136 15.59 -9.45 4.33
N LEU A 137 14.42 -9.42 3.67
CA LEU A 137 13.60 -10.61 3.43
C LEU A 137 14.35 -11.60 2.53
N ALA A 138 14.94 -11.12 1.43
CA ALA A 138 15.79 -11.91 0.54
C ALA A 138 16.97 -12.57 1.27
N ALA A 139 17.64 -11.81 2.14
CA ALA A 139 18.77 -12.32 2.91
C ALA A 139 18.34 -13.39 3.94
N ALA A 140 17.11 -13.30 4.47
CA ALA A 140 16.60 -14.26 5.46
C ALA A 140 16.00 -15.51 4.83
N THR A 141 15.31 -15.39 3.68
CA THR A 141 14.57 -16.51 3.06
C THR A 141 15.38 -17.25 2.01
N GLY A 142 16.44 -16.64 1.46
CA GLY A 142 17.25 -17.22 0.39
C GLY A 142 16.46 -17.49 -0.89
N THR A 143 16.80 -18.56 -1.60
CA THR A 143 16.22 -18.96 -2.90
C THR A 143 14.86 -19.65 -2.82
N ARG A 144 14.26 -19.71 -1.62
CA ARG A 144 12.98 -20.40 -1.38
C ARG A 144 11.81 -19.75 -2.12
N PRO A 145 10.80 -20.52 -2.56
CA PRO A 145 9.69 -20.02 -3.36
C PRO A 145 8.85 -18.95 -2.66
N GLU A 146 8.75 -19.00 -1.32
CA GLU A 146 8.04 -18.00 -0.53
C GLU A 146 8.62 -16.58 -0.63
N LEU A 147 9.90 -16.42 -1.03
CA LEU A 147 10.50 -15.11 -1.27
C LEU A 147 9.69 -14.30 -2.27
N GLY A 148 9.18 -14.93 -3.33
CA GLY A 148 8.34 -14.25 -4.32
C GLY A 148 7.10 -13.62 -3.69
N VAL A 149 6.49 -14.31 -2.71
CA VAL A 149 5.34 -13.80 -1.96
C VAL A 149 5.75 -12.60 -1.09
N TRP A 150 6.88 -12.71 -0.38
CA TRP A 150 7.38 -11.64 0.48
C TRP A 150 7.74 -10.37 -0.31
N LEU A 151 8.34 -10.51 -1.49
CA LEU A 151 8.68 -9.38 -2.37
C LEU A 151 7.46 -8.67 -2.95
N LEU A 152 6.33 -9.36 -3.07
CA LEU A 152 5.04 -8.78 -3.47
C LEU A 152 4.33 -8.08 -2.30
N LEU A 153 4.39 -8.68 -1.10
CA LEU A 153 3.75 -8.14 0.09
C LEU A 153 4.52 -6.96 0.71
N ALA A 154 5.85 -6.95 0.64
CA ALA A 154 6.69 -5.93 1.29
C ALA A 154 6.40 -4.48 0.86
N PRO A 155 6.25 -4.15 -0.44
CA PRO A 155 5.88 -2.79 -0.85
C PRO A 155 4.51 -2.36 -0.32
N LEU A 156 3.56 -3.29 -0.26
CA LEU A 156 2.21 -3.05 0.27
C LEU A 156 2.25 -2.87 1.79
N ALA A 157 3.06 -3.65 2.51
CA ALA A 157 3.31 -3.46 3.94
C ALA A 157 3.87 -2.06 4.24
N VAL A 158 4.87 -1.60 3.50
CA VAL A 158 5.44 -0.24 3.67
C VAL A 158 4.41 0.85 3.36
N LEU A 159 3.58 0.65 2.32
CA LEU A 159 2.47 1.56 2.01
C LEU A 159 1.50 1.64 3.18
N LEU A 160 1.08 0.48 3.71
CA LEU A 160 0.13 0.36 4.82
C LEU A 160 0.66 1.05 6.09
N VAL A 161 1.94 0.83 6.46
CA VAL A 161 2.58 1.53 7.58
C VAL A 161 2.42 3.04 7.43
N ARG A 162 2.69 3.57 6.23
CA ARG A 162 2.64 5.02 6.02
C ARG A 162 1.21 5.56 5.97
N THR A 163 0.28 4.87 5.33
CA THR A 163 -1.13 5.29 5.30
C THR A 163 -1.74 5.23 6.69
N ASP A 164 -1.39 4.22 7.49
CA ASP A 164 -1.87 4.09 8.87
C ASP A 164 -1.37 5.24 9.75
N PHE A 165 -0.09 5.62 9.64
CA PHE A 165 0.45 6.78 10.34
C PHE A 165 -0.25 8.11 10.00
N VAL A 166 -0.75 8.26 8.77
CA VAL A 166 -1.33 9.53 8.29
C VAL A 166 -2.82 9.61 8.54
N VAL A 167 -3.55 8.52 8.27
CA VAL A 167 -5.02 8.50 8.26
C VAL A 167 -5.59 7.76 9.45
N ARG A 168 -4.80 6.92 10.14
CA ARG A 168 -5.23 6.07 11.27
C ARG A 168 -6.41 5.15 10.92
N ARG A 169 -6.55 4.80 9.64
CA ARG A 169 -7.48 3.78 9.14
C ARG A 169 -6.87 3.05 7.95
N LEU A 170 -7.03 1.73 7.97
CA LEU A 170 -6.57 0.82 6.94
C LEU A 170 -7.65 0.68 5.85
N PRO A 171 -7.35 0.94 4.56
CA PRO A 171 -8.32 0.78 3.48
C PRO A 171 -8.70 -0.70 3.32
N ASP A 172 -9.94 -1.03 3.69
CA ASP A 172 -10.49 -2.38 3.58
C ASP A 172 -10.37 -2.97 2.17
N VAL A 173 -10.47 -2.09 1.16
CA VAL A 173 -10.34 -2.41 -0.26
C VAL A 173 -8.96 -2.97 -0.60
N LEU A 174 -7.93 -2.69 0.20
CA LEU A 174 -6.56 -3.17 -0.04
C LEU A 174 -6.21 -4.36 0.86
N THR A 175 -6.69 -4.40 2.10
CA THR A 175 -6.28 -5.42 3.08
C THR A 175 -6.92 -6.78 2.82
N LEU A 176 -8.18 -6.83 2.37
CA LEU A 176 -8.86 -8.07 2.02
C LEU A 176 -8.24 -8.77 0.80
N PRO A 177 -8.02 -8.10 -0.34
CA PRO A 177 -7.34 -8.74 -1.46
C PRO A 177 -5.89 -9.08 -1.10
N LEU A 178 -5.24 -8.34 -0.20
CA LEU A 178 -3.92 -8.68 0.30
C LEU A 178 -3.91 -9.99 1.09
N ALA A 179 -4.88 -10.19 2.00
CA ALA A 179 -5.02 -11.44 2.75
C ALA A 179 -5.29 -12.62 1.82
N ALA A 180 -6.21 -12.45 0.87
CA ALA A 180 -6.52 -13.46 -0.13
C ALA A 180 -5.31 -13.78 -1.02
N ALA A 181 -4.60 -12.77 -1.51
CA ALA A 181 -3.40 -12.93 -2.30
C ALA A 181 -2.29 -13.64 -1.50
N ALA A 182 -2.07 -13.28 -0.24
CA ALA A 182 -1.10 -13.95 0.62
C ALA A 182 -1.44 -15.44 0.79
N ALA A 183 -2.69 -15.77 1.13
CA ALA A 183 -3.12 -17.16 1.31
C ALA A 183 -3.03 -17.98 0.02
N LEU A 184 -3.42 -17.40 -1.12
CA LEU A 184 -3.35 -18.06 -2.43
C LEU A 184 -1.91 -18.25 -2.90
N LEU A 185 -1.08 -17.21 -2.83
CA LEU A 185 0.31 -17.26 -3.27
C LEU A 185 1.14 -18.21 -2.40
N LEU A 186 0.91 -18.23 -1.08
CA LEU A 186 1.53 -19.23 -0.20
C LEU A 186 1.00 -20.65 -0.49
N GLY A 187 -0.27 -20.79 -0.86
CA GLY A 187 -0.81 -22.07 -1.32
C GLY A 187 -0.14 -22.58 -2.59
N VAL A 188 0.15 -21.69 -3.54
CA VAL A 188 0.95 -22.02 -4.74
C VAL A 188 2.40 -22.34 -4.36
N ALA A 189 3.01 -21.57 -3.45
CA ALA A 189 4.37 -21.84 -2.98
C ALA A 189 4.48 -23.21 -2.28
N ALA A 190 3.42 -23.66 -1.59
CA ALA A 190 3.37 -24.99 -0.97
C ALA A 190 3.35 -26.14 -1.99
N LEU A 191 3.09 -25.87 -3.27
CA LEU A 191 3.16 -26.88 -4.34
C LEU A 191 4.57 -27.03 -4.93
N LEU A 192 5.48 -26.11 -4.59
CA LEU A 192 6.85 -26.12 -5.10
C LEU A 192 7.77 -26.88 -4.13
N PRO A 193 8.74 -27.66 -4.64
CA PRO A 193 9.75 -28.30 -3.80
C PRO A 193 10.58 -27.23 -3.05
N GLU A 194 11.15 -27.59 -1.89
CA GLU A 194 11.97 -26.72 -1.02
C GLU A 194 11.21 -25.64 -0.20
N HIS A 195 9.88 -25.71 -0.12
CA HIS A 195 9.13 -24.80 0.76
C HIS A 195 9.44 -25.06 2.24
N ALA A 196 9.64 -24.02 3.04
CA ALA A 196 9.95 -24.18 4.46
C ALA A 196 8.71 -24.18 5.38
N GLY A 197 7.59 -23.66 4.89
CA GLY A 197 6.37 -23.46 5.69
C GLY A 197 5.25 -24.45 5.42
N SER A 198 4.16 -24.30 6.16
CA SER A 198 2.95 -25.11 5.99
C SER A 198 1.73 -24.24 5.70
N TRP A 199 1.01 -24.60 4.63
CA TRP A 199 -0.21 -23.88 4.24
C TRP A 199 -1.35 -23.96 5.27
N PRO A 200 -1.62 -25.12 5.91
CA PRO A 200 -2.64 -25.19 6.95
C PRO A 200 -2.32 -24.31 8.16
N THR A 201 -1.07 -24.26 8.61
CA THR A 201 -0.70 -23.38 9.74
C THR A 201 -0.76 -21.91 9.36
N ALA A 202 -0.52 -21.55 8.10
CA ALA A 202 -0.75 -20.18 7.62
C ALA A 202 -2.22 -19.79 7.74
N LEU A 203 -3.15 -20.62 7.24
CA LEU A 203 -4.58 -20.35 7.34
C LEU A 203 -5.07 -20.31 8.79
N LEU A 204 -4.66 -21.29 9.60
CA LEU A 204 -5.00 -21.34 11.02
C LEU A 204 -4.41 -20.15 11.79
N GLY A 205 -3.18 -19.74 11.48
CA GLY A 205 -2.55 -18.57 12.07
C GLY A 205 -3.28 -17.28 11.74
N GLY A 206 -3.69 -17.12 10.48
CA GLY A 206 -4.53 -16.00 10.02
C GLY A 206 -5.86 -15.93 10.77
N LEU A 207 -6.57 -17.06 10.82
CA LEU A 207 -7.85 -17.15 11.52
C LEU A 207 -7.71 -16.93 13.02
N ALA A 208 -6.70 -17.54 13.66
CA ALA A 208 -6.48 -17.41 15.10
C ALA A 208 -6.13 -15.98 15.49
N LEU A 209 -5.21 -15.32 14.77
CA LEU A 209 -4.80 -13.96 15.08
C LEU A 209 -5.93 -12.96 14.79
N SER A 210 -6.63 -13.10 13.66
CA SER A 210 -7.80 -12.28 13.34
C SER A 210 -8.92 -12.47 14.38
N ALA A 211 -9.22 -13.71 14.78
CA ALA A 211 -10.23 -13.99 15.81
C ALA A 211 -9.85 -13.39 17.16
N ALA A 212 -8.59 -13.48 17.58
CA ALA A 212 -8.11 -12.88 18.82
C ALA A 212 -8.27 -11.35 18.81
N TYR A 213 -7.91 -10.69 17.71
CA TYR A 213 -8.10 -9.25 17.54
C TYR A 213 -9.56 -8.86 17.45
N PHE A 214 -10.40 -9.68 16.82
CA PHE A 214 -11.84 -9.48 16.75
C PHE A 214 -12.49 -9.56 18.14
N VAL A 215 -12.09 -10.53 18.97
CA VAL A 215 -12.55 -10.63 20.36
C VAL A 215 -12.11 -9.40 21.16
N MET A 216 -10.86 -8.94 21.00
CA MET A 216 -10.38 -7.72 21.63
C MET A 216 -11.21 -6.50 21.21
N PHE A 217 -11.56 -6.40 19.92
CA PHE A 217 -12.43 -5.36 19.39
C PHE A 217 -13.84 -5.41 20.00
N LEU A 218 -14.41 -6.59 20.22
CA LEU A 218 -15.72 -6.73 20.88
C LEU A 218 -15.69 -6.31 22.36
N ILE A 219 -14.59 -6.58 23.06
CA ILE A 219 -14.43 -6.22 24.48
C ILE A 219 -14.15 -4.72 24.64
N SER A 220 -13.42 -4.12 23.70
CA SER A 220 -12.97 -2.72 23.78
C SER A 220 -13.07 -2.03 22.41
N PRO A 221 -14.29 -1.71 21.96
CA PRO A 221 -14.51 -1.11 20.63
C PRO A 221 -13.90 0.28 20.49
N ASP A 222 -13.75 1.01 21.60
CA ASP A 222 -13.13 2.34 21.62
C ASP A 222 -11.59 2.28 21.55
N GLY A 223 -11.00 1.12 21.83
CA GLY A 223 -9.55 0.94 21.93
C GLY A 223 -8.88 0.48 20.63
N MET A 224 -9.61 -0.20 19.74
CA MET A 224 -9.05 -0.86 18.56
C MET A 224 -9.94 -0.66 17.34
N GLY A 225 -9.33 -0.37 16.18
CA GLY A 225 -10.08 -0.24 14.94
C GLY A 225 -10.35 -1.59 14.28
N PHE A 226 -11.46 -1.72 13.55
CA PHE A 226 -11.71 -2.91 12.72
C PHE A 226 -10.61 -3.15 11.65
N GLY A 227 -9.84 -2.10 11.30
CA GLY A 227 -8.69 -2.21 10.42
C GLY A 227 -7.56 -3.08 11.01
N ASP A 228 -7.36 -3.06 12.32
CA ASP A 228 -6.32 -3.86 12.99
C ASP A 228 -6.64 -5.36 12.93
N VAL A 229 -7.93 -5.73 13.03
CA VAL A 229 -8.40 -7.11 12.87
C VAL A 229 -8.08 -7.65 11.48
N LYS A 230 -8.25 -6.84 10.44
CA LYS A 230 -7.92 -7.22 9.06
C LYS A 230 -6.43 -7.29 8.81
N LEU A 231 -5.67 -6.40 9.42
CA LEU A 231 -4.22 -6.47 9.39
C LEU A 231 -3.75 -7.76 10.08
N ALA A 232 -4.30 -8.08 11.24
CA ALA A 232 -4.04 -9.31 11.98
C ALA A 232 -4.33 -10.56 11.14
N LEU A 233 -5.34 -10.56 10.27
CA LEU A 233 -5.56 -11.65 9.32
C LEU A 233 -4.38 -11.83 8.36
N VAL A 234 -3.92 -10.75 7.70
CA VAL A 234 -2.79 -10.80 6.77
C VAL A 234 -1.50 -11.23 7.49
N LEU A 235 -1.23 -10.64 8.66
CA LEU A 235 -0.03 -10.94 9.45
C LEU A 235 -0.06 -12.36 10.00
N GLY A 236 -1.23 -12.84 10.44
CA GLY A 236 -1.39 -14.20 10.94
C GLY A 236 -1.17 -15.23 9.84
N VAL A 237 -1.62 -14.96 8.60
CA VAL A 237 -1.31 -15.81 7.44
C VAL A 237 0.20 -15.81 7.17
N ALA A 238 0.82 -14.65 7.16
CA ALA A 238 2.25 -14.52 6.89
C ALA A 238 3.13 -15.21 7.95
N LEU A 239 2.84 -14.99 9.23
CA LEU A 239 3.60 -15.57 10.34
C LEU A 239 3.28 -17.05 10.56
N GLY A 240 2.02 -17.44 10.39
CA GLY A 240 1.57 -18.82 10.54
C GLY A 240 2.20 -19.76 9.50
N TRP A 241 2.69 -19.24 8.37
CA TRP A 241 3.47 -20.01 7.39
C TRP A 241 4.68 -20.71 8.03
N TYR A 242 5.43 -19.99 8.87
CA TYR A 242 6.59 -20.51 9.60
C TYR A 242 6.22 -21.17 10.95
N GLY A 243 4.92 -21.36 11.21
CA GLY A 243 4.40 -22.03 12.39
C GLY A 243 4.05 -21.12 13.57
N TRP A 244 3.55 -21.75 14.64
CA TRP A 244 2.98 -21.07 15.81
C TRP A 244 4.00 -20.24 16.59
N GLY A 245 5.24 -20.73 16.72
CA GLY A 245 6.31 -20.00 17.42
C GLY A 245 6.58 -18.63 16.80
N THR A 246 6.65 -18.57 15.47
CA THR A 246 6.83 -17.34 14.70
C THR A 246 5.64 -16.39 14.85
N LEU A 247 4.42 -16.93 14.86
CA LEU A 247 3.20 -16.15 15.10
C LEU A 247 3.19 -15.51 16.49
N PHE A 248 3.50 -16.27 17.54
CA PHE A 248 3.58 -15.72 18.90
C PHE A 248 4.69 -14.70 19.03
N LEU A 249 5.88 -14.98 18.48
CA LEU A 249 7.02 -14.07 18.52
C LEU A 249 6.72 -12.75 17.80
N GLY A 250 6.17 -12.81 16.58
CA GLY A 250 5.85 -11.61 15.81
C GLY A 250 4.74 -10.78 16.46
N THR A 251 3.72 -11.44 17.01
CA THR A 251 2.63 -10.78 17.74
C THR A 251 3.16 -10.12 19.01
N PHE A 252 3.96 -10.84 19.80
CA PHE A 252 4.58 -10.33 21.02
C PHE A 252 5.52 -9.15 20.73
N ALA A 253 6.37 -9.26 19.71
CA ALA A 253 7.24 -8.17 19.28
C ALA A 253 6.44 -6.92 18.89
N GLY A 254 5.28 -7.09 18.23
CA GLY A 254 4.40 -5.99 17.89
C GLY A 254 3.83 -5.27 19.12
N PHE A 255 3.33 -6.04 20.10
CA PHE A 255 2.88 -5.49 21.38
C PHE A 255 4.02 -4.82 22.16
N LEU A 256 5.21 -5.41 22.15
CA LEU A 256 6.40 -4.85 22.79
C LEU A 256 6.78 -3.50 22.18
N PHE A 257 6.81 -3.40 20.85
CA PHE A 257 7.08 -2.13 20.18
C PHE A 257 6.01 -1.07 20.46
N GLY A 258 4.73 -1.46 20.45
CA GLY A 258 3.63 -0.56 20.82
C GLY A 258 3.72 -0.07 22.26
N GLY A 259 4.07 -0.98 23.19
CA GLY A 259 4.25 -0.68 24.61
C GLY A 259 5.44 0.25 24.87
N LEU A 260 6.60 -0.03 24.25
CA LEU A 260 7.79 0.82 24.35
C LEU A 260 7.55 2.22 23.78
N TYR A 261 6.83 2.31 22.66
CA TYR A 261 6.46 3.61 22.07
C TYR A 261 5.49 4.38 22.95
N GLY A 262 4.46 3.71 23.48
CA GLY A 262 3.50 4.30 24.41
C GLY A 262 4.18 4.79 25.70
N LEU A 263 5.07 3.98 26.27
CA LEU A 263 5.87 4.35 27.44
C LEU A 263 6.76 5.56 27.14
N GLY A 264 7.46 5.56 26.00
CA GLY A 264 8.28 6.69 25.57
C GLY A 264 7.47 7.98 25.41
N LEU A 265 6.24 7.90 24.89
CA LEU A 265 5.33 9.05 24.79
C LEU A 265 4.90 9.59 26.16
N VAL A 266 4.62 8.72 27.12
CA VAL A 266 4.26 9.12 28.49
C VAL A 266 5.45 9.79 29.18
N VAL A 267 6.65 9.19 29.07
CA VAL A 267 7.87 9.67 29.74
C VAL A 267 8.39 10.97 29.10
N LEU A 268 8.43 11.07 27.77
CA LEU A 268 9.06 12.21 27.07
C LEU A 268 8.11 13.37 26.80
N ARG A 269 6.80 13.11 26.63
CA ARG A 269 5.84 14.12 26.19
C ARG A 269 4.73 14.43 27.19
N GLY A 270 4.69 13.75 28.35
CA GLY A 270 3.60 13.91 29.31
C GLY A 270 2.22 13.66 28.68
N ALA A 271 2.17 12.83 27.62
CA ALA A 271 0.97 12.62 26.83
C ALA A 271 -0.12 11.97 27.68
N GLY A 272 -1.30 12.58 27.71
CA GLY A 272 -2.45 12.06 28.45
C GLY A 272 -2.97 10.74 27.86
N ARG A 273 -3.67 9.95 28.68
CA ARG A 273 -4.25 8.62 28.35
C ARG A 273 -5.23 8.59 27.14
N ARG A 274 -5.45 9.73 26.46
CA ARG A 274 -6.38 9.90 25.31
C ARG A 274 -5.68 10.07 23.96
N THR A 275 -4.36 10.04 23.88
CA THR A 275 -3.67 10.09 22.59
C THR A 275 -3.82 8.74 21.89
N ALA A 276 -4.66 8.68 20.85
CA ALA A 276 -4.82 7.49 20.02
C ALA A 276 -3.50 7.18 19.28
N ILE A 277 -2.87 6.07 19.64
CA ILE A 277 -1.61 5.60 19.04
C ILE A 277 -1.95 4.70 17.84
N PRO A 278 -1.37 4.95 16.65
CA PRO A 278 -1.54 4.05 15.50
C PRO A 278 -0.85 2.71 15.79
N PHE A 279 -1.64 1.64 15.91
CA PHE A 279 -1.15 0.32 16.31
C PHE A 279 -0.56 -0.49 15.14
N GLY A 280 -1.06 -0.26 13.93
CA GLY A 280 -0.68 -0.97 12.71
C GLY A 280 0.83 -1.01 12.42
N PRO A 281 1.58 0.11 12.49
CA PRO A 281 3.02 0.13 12.26
C PRO A 281 3.81 -0.76 13.21
N PHE A 282 3.40 -0.82 14.48
CA PHE A 282 4.07 -1.65 15.48
C PHE A 282 3.78 -3.13 15.22
N LEU A 283 2.57 -3.48 14.82
CA LEU A 283 2.22 -4.83 14.40
C LEU A 283 3.00 -5.28 13.17
N LEU A 284 3.09 -4.43 12.14
CA LEU A 284 3.88 -4.70 10.95
C LEU A 284 5.38 -4.83 11.26
N GLY A 285 5.90 -3.99 12.16
CA GLY A 285 7.29 -4.09 12.63
C GLY A 285 7.55 -5.40 13.39
N GLY A 286 6.65 -5.78 14.30
CA GLY A 286 6.70 -7.05 15.03
C GLY A 286 6.62 -8.26 14.09
N ALA A 287 5.70 -8.21 13.13
CA ALA A 287 5.56 -9.26 12.13
C ALA A 287 6.79 -9.37 11.22
N LEU A 288 7.41 -8.26 10.83
CA LEU A 288 8.68 -8.31 10.08
C LEU A 288 9.77 -9.01 10.90
N VAL A 289 9.92 -8.67 12.18
CA VAL A 289 10.90 -9.32 13.06
C VAL A 289 10.61 -10.81 13.22
N GLY A 290 9.36 -11.17 13.49
CA GLY A 290 8.93 -12.57 13.61
C GLY A 290 9.22 -13.34 12.32
N LEU A 291 8.85 -12.77 11.17
CA LEU A 291 9.03 -13.40 9.87
C LEU A 291 10.50 -13.56 9.49
N LEU A 292 11.36 -12.59 9.80
CA LEU A 292 12.80 -12.72 9.61
C LEU A 292 13.33 -13.87 10.46
N ILE A 293 13.02 -13.91 11.75
CA ILE A 293 13.50 -14.96 12.66
C ILE A 293 12.97 -16.34 12.23
N GLY A 294 11.70 -16.42 11.85
CA GLY A 294 11.10 -17.65 11.32
C GLY A 294 11.77 -18.13 10.03
N ALA A 295 12.11 -17.21 9.12
CA ALA A 295 12.84 -17.54 7.90
C ALA A 295 14.27 -18.03 8.16
N TRP A 296 14.99 -17.41 9.11
CA TRP A 296 16.33 -17.84 9.53
C TRP A 296 16.35 -19.19 10.24
N ALA A 297 15.26 -19.55 10.92
CA ALA A 297 15.15 -20.77 11.73
C ALA A 297 14.61 -21.98 10.97
N ALA A 298 13.90 -21.75 9.86
CA ALA A 298 13.35 -22.81 9.01
C ALA A 298 14.39 -23.26 7.99
#